data_AF-A0A4U0XJB4-F1
#
_entry.id   AF-A0A4U0XJB4-F1
#
_cell.length_a   1.000
_cell.length_b   1.000
_cell.length_c   1.000
_cell.angle_alpha   90.00
_cell.angle_beta   90.00
_cell.angle_gamma   90.00
#
_symmetry.space_group_name_H-M   'P 1'
#
loop_
_entity.id
_entity.type
_entity.pdbx_description
1 polymer ?
#
loop_
_entity_poly.entity_id
_entity_poly.type
_entity_poly.pdbx_seq_one_letter_code
_entity_poly.pdbx_strand_id
1 'polypeptide(L)'
;MESAPISMVLGLVQAPPGKTLLGVGEMISFKKWPVTWGKPVMNQGCKYEESTVEEFDTTMPGGMGRDMGEMFLYMGQYGYDGGDPSVVHPEDLGVDIPATSVEEYIKSENWSAILK
;
A
#
# COMPACT_ATOMS: atom_id res chain seq x y z
N MET A 1 -6.31 15.63 29.63
CA MET A 1 -7.10 14.96 28.59
C MET A 1 -6.22 14.90 27.37
N GLU A 2 -5.80 13.70 26.99
CA GLU A 2 -5.06 13.49 25.75
C GLU A 2 -6.01 13.78 24.60
N SER A 3 -5.63 14.68 23.70
CA SER A 3 -6.46 15.02 22.53
C SER A 3 -6.61 13.77 21.66
N ALA A 4 -7.81 13.55 21.11
CA ALA A 4 -8.03 12.44 20.18
C ALA A 4 -7.04 12.52 19.00
N PRO A 5 -6.56 11.37 18.49
CA PRO A 5 -5.62 11.35 17.38
C PRO A 5 -6.20 12.02 16.14
N ILE A 6 -5.38 12.79 15.43
CA ILE A 6 -5.78 13.50 14.21
C ILE A 6 -5.91 12.49 13.08
N SER A 7 -7.06 12.47 12.38
CA SER A 7 -7.23 11.67 11.18
C SER A 7 -6.63 12.35 9.95
N MET A 8 -6.30 11.58 8.91
CA MET A 8 -5.81 12.12 7.63
C MET A 8 -6.77 13.17 7.03
N VAL A 9 -8.08 12.95 7.14
CA VAL A 9 -9.10 13.91 6.66
C VAL A 9 -9.02 15.22 7.46
N LEU A 10 -8.92 15.13 8.79
CA LEU A 10 -8.82 16.32 9.63
C LEU A 10 -7.51 17.08 9.38
N GLY A 11 -6.38 16.38 9.24
CA GLY A 11 -5.10 16.98 8.89
C GLY A 11 -5.13 17.70 7.54
N LEU A 12 -5.76 17.09 6.53
CA LEU A 12 -5.93 17.71 5.22
C LEU A 12 -6.80 18.97 5.27
N VAL A 13 -7.90 18.94 6.03
CA VAL A 13 -8.80 20.11 6.20
C VAL A 13 -8.10 21.29 6.88
N GLN A 14 -7.12 21.03 7.75
CA GLN A 14 -6.34 22.07 8.43
C GLN A 14 -5.17 22.59 7.60
N ALA A 15 -4.75 21.86 6.57
CA ALA A 15 -3.70 22.28 5.67
C ALA A 15 -4.17 23.41 4.71
N PRO A 16 -3.23 24.13 4.06
CA PRO A 16 -3.59 25.07 3.00
C PRO A 16 -4.48 24.44 1.93
N PRO A 17 -5.46 25.17 1.38
CA PRO A 17 -6.37 24.65 0.37
C PRO A 17 -5.64 24.27 -0.94
N GLY A 18 -6.25 23.39 -1.73
CA GLY A 18 -5.71 22.97 -3.03
C GLY A 18 -4.68 21.84 -2.96
N LYS A 19 -4.50 21.21 -1.80
CA LYS A 19 -3.67 20.01 -1.66
C LYS A 19 -4.46 18.74 -2.00
N THR A 20 -3.79 17.81 -2.68
CA THR A 20 -4.26 16.43 -2.87
C THR A 20 -3.41 15.52 -2.01
N LEU A 21 -4.02 14.79 -1.07
CA LEU A 21 -3.31 13.88 -0.16
C LEU A 21 -3.36 12.45 -0.67
N LEU A 22 -2.21 11.78 -0.75
CA LEU A 22 -2.16 10.32 -0.83
C LEU A 22 -2.39 9.74 0.57
N GLY A 23 -3.55 9.13 0.79
CA GLY A 23 -3.88 8.47 2.05
C GLY A 23 -3.15 7.14 2.20
N VAL A 24 -2.01 7.12 2.87
CA VAL A 24 -1.18 5.93 3.07
C VAL A 24 -0.67 5.85 4.51
N GLY A 25 -0.65 4.65 5.10
CA GLY A 25 -0.05 4.45 6.43
C GLY A 25 1.45 4.17 6.37
N GLU A 26 1.84 3.25 5.50
CA GLU A 26 3.24 2.99 5.19
C GLU A 26 3.36 2.45 3.76
N MET A 27 4.39 2.91 3.04
CA MET A 27 4.74 2.41 1.71
C MET A 27 5.77 1.29 1.82
N ILE A 28 5.50 0.16 1.18
CA ILE A 28 6.44 -0.98 1.10
C ILE A 28 6.67 -1.39 -0.35
N SER A 29 7.90 -1.81 -0.67
CA SER A 29 8.19 -2.33 -2.01
C SER A 29 7.75 -3.78 -2.15
N PHE A 30 7.38 -4.18 -3.38
CA PHE A 30 7.04 -5.56 -3.69
C PHE A 30 8.14 -6.57 -3.33
N LYS A 31 9.42 -6.15 -3.38
CA LYS A 31 10.56 -6.99 -2.96
C LYS A 31 10.62 -7.21 -1.45
N LYS A 32 10.17 -6.24 -0.64
CA LYS A 32 10.12 -6.36 0.82
C LYS A 32 8.87 -7.11 1.29
N TRP A 33 7.77 -7.02 0.55
CA TRP A 33 6.48 -7.62 0.91
C TRP A 33 6.56 -9.11 1.31
N PRO A 34 7.20 -10.03 0.55
CA PRO A 34 7.31 -11.44 0.94
C PRO A 34 8.04 -11.67 2.27
N VAL A 35 8.99 -10.80 2.62
CA VAL A 35 9.74 -10.90 3.88
C VAL A 35 8.89 -10.39 5.04
N THR A 36 8.20 -9.27 4.85
CA THR A 36 7.35 -8.65 5.88
C THR A 36 6.08 -9.45 6.15
N TRP A 37 5.45 -10.01 5.12
CA TRP A 37 4.23 -10.82 5.25
C TRP A 37 4.53 -12.31 5.42
N GLY A 38 5.32 -12.89 4.52
CA GLY A 38 5.47 -14.34 4.43
C GLY A 38 6.15 -14.97 5.64
N LYS A 39 7.17 -14.32 6.19
CA LYS A 39 7.90 -14.83 7.36
C LYS A 39 7.01 -14.93 8.61
N PRO A 40 6.30 -13.88 9.07
CA PRO A 40 5.44 -13.98 10.24
C PRO A 40 4.16 -14.79 10.00
N VAL A 41 3.62 -14.81 8.78
CA VAL A 41 2.32 -15.43 8.51
C VAL A 41 2.44 -16.91 8.14
N MET A 42 3.34 -17.25 7.20
CA MET A 42 3.45 -18.61 6.65
C MET A 42 4.49 -19.48 7.36
N ASN A 43 5.38 -18.87 8.17
CA ASN A 43 6.58 -19.52 8.72
C ASN A 43 7.43 -20.25 7.65
N GLN A 44 7.35 -19.80 6.39
CA GLN A 44 8.05 -20.34 5.24
C GLN A 44 8.76 -19.21 4.48
N GLY A 45 9.79 -19.55 3.70
CA GLY A 45 10.50 -18.57 2.88
C GLY A 45 9.66 -18.14 1.68
N CYS A 46 9.14 -16.91 1.70
CA CYS A 46 8.48 -16.31 0.53
C CYS A 46 9.48 -15.50 -0.29
N LYS A 47 9.32 -15.53 -1.62
CA LYS A 47 10.14 -14.79 -2.58
C LYS A 47 9.25 -13.94 -3.48
N TYR A 48 9.81 -12.85 -3.96
CA TYR A 48 9.19 -12.02 -4.99
C TYR A 48 9.70 -12.49 -6.34
N GLU A 49 8.79 -12.71 -7.28
CA GLU A 49 9.08 -12.97 -8.69
C GLU A 49 8.33 -11.92 -9.51
N GLU A 50 9.03 -11.32 -10.47
CA GLU A 50 8.42 -10.36 -11.39
C GLU A 50 7.59 -11.14 -12.42
N SER A 51 6.41 -10.62 -12.75
CA SER A 51 5.53 -11.18 -13.78
C SER A 51 5.11 -10.12 -14.77
N THR A 52 4.92 -10.54 -16.01
CA THR A 52 4.43 -9.74 -17.13
C THR A 52 2.91 -9.62 -17.12
N VAL A 53 2.38 -8.63 -17.84
CA VAL A 53 0.92 -8.46 -17.99
C VAL A 53 0.31 -9.70 -18.64
N GLU A 54 1.00 -10.30 -19.61
CA GLU A 54 0.57 -11.51 -20.31
C GLU A 54 0.50 -12.74 -19.39
N GLU A 55 1.45 -12.88 -18.45
CA GLU A 55 1.43 -13.95 -17.44
C GLU A 55 0.24 -13.78 -16.47
N PHE A 56 -0.06 -12.53 -16.06
CA PHE A 56 -1.26 -12.24 -15.27
C PHE A 56 -2.55 -12.56 -16.02
N ASP A 57 -2.66 -12.15 -17.29
CA ASP A 57 -3.85 -12.41 -18.12
C ASP A 57 -4.06 -13.92 -18.40
N THR A 58 -2.97 -14.66 -18.54
CA THR A 58 -3.03 -16.13 -18.66
C THR A 58 -3.48 -16.79 -17.37
N THR A 59 -3.01 -16.29 -16.21
CA THR A 59 -3.34 -16.85 -14.89
C THR A 59 -4.76 -16.52 -14.46
N MET A 60 -5.23 -15.32 -14.79
CA MET A 60 -6.56 -14.80 -14.46
C MET A 60 -7.28 -14.33 -15.73
N PRO A 61 -7.79 -15.27 -16.55
CA PRO A 61 -8.40 -14.93 -17.84
C PRO A 61 -9.73 -14.19 -17.68
N GLY A 62 -10.18 -13.55 -18.76
CA GLY A 62 -11.44 -12.79 -18.79
C GLY A 62 -11.26 -11.29 -18.58
N GLY A 63 -10.05 -10.77 -18.78
CA GLY A 63 -9.71 -9.34 -18.69
C GLY A 63 -9.19 -8.91 -17.32
N MET A 64 -9.55 -9.63 -16.25
CA MET A 64 -9.11 -9.30 -14.88
C MET A 64 -7.58 -9.37 -14.73
N GLY A 65 -6.94 -10.40 -15.27
CA GLY A 65 -5.49 -10.53 -15.20
C GLY A 65 -4.77 -9.41 -15.95
N ARG A 66 -5.26 -9.05 -17.14
CA ARG A 66 -4.75 -7.89 -17.88
C ARG A 66 -4.86 -6.60 -17.06
N ASP A 67 -6.04 -6.30 -16.50
CA ASP A 67 -6.26 -5.09 -15.70
C ASP A 67 -5.31 -5.03 -14.50
N MET A 68 -5.14 -6.14 -13.78
CA MET A 68 -4.22 -6.23 -12.64
C MET A 68 -2.76 -6.07 -13.06
N GLY A 69 -2.35 -6.71 -14.16
CA GLY A 69 -0.99 -6.61 -14.69
C GLY A 69 -0.65 -5.18 -15.10
N GLU A 70 -1.55 -4.51 -15.83
CA GLU A 70 -1.38 -3.10 -16.22
C GLU A 70 -1.35 -2.18 -15.00
N MET A 71 -2.19 -2.43 -13.98
CA MET A 71 -2.16 -1.69 -12.71
C MET A 71 -0.81 -1.83 -12.00
N PHE A 72 -0.27 -3.06 -11.86
CA PHE A 72 1.04 -3.26 -11.23
C PHE A 72 2.18 -2.62 -12.02
N LEU A 73 2.13 -2.68 -13.35
CA LEU A 73 3.11 -2.02 -14.20
C LEU A 73 3.08 -0.50 -14.02
N TYR A 74 1.88 0.10 -14.03
CA TYR A 74 1.69 1.53 -13.77
C TYR A 74 2.23 1.92 -12.40
N MET A 75 1.83 1.23 -11.34
CA MET A 75 2.28 1.54 -9.97
C MET A 75 3.80 1.36 -9.81
N GLY A 76 4.39 0.37 -10.48
CA GLY A 76 5.85 0.16 -10.46
C GLY A 76 6.63 1.28 -11.13
N GLN A 77 6.06 1.93 -12.13
CA GLN A 77 6.69 3.02 -12.87
C GLN A 77 6.40 4.40 -12.27
N TYR A 78 5.17 4.63 -11.83
CA TYR A 78 4.66 5.95 -11.47
C TYR A 78 4.22 6.06 -10.00
N GLY A 79 4.18 4.98 -9.23
CA GLY A 79 3.66 5.00 -7.86
C GLY A 79 2.13 5.14 -7.79
N TYR A 80 1.59 5.30 -6.58
CA TYR A 80 0.16 5.51 -6.34
C TYR A 80 -0.27 6.97 -6.57
N ASP A 81 0.66 7.91 -6.51
CA ASP A 81 0.48 9.33 -6.82
C ASP A 81 0.67 9.62 -8.31
N GLY A 82 1.00 8.61 -9.13
CA GLY A 82 1.22 8.77 -10.56
C GLY A 82 2.46 9.61 -10.91
N GLY A 83 3.34 9.88 -9.94
CA GLY A 83 4.49 10.77 -10.07
C GLY A 83 4.12 12.25 -10.11
N ASP A 84 2.91 12.61 -9.67
CA ASP A 84 2.47 14.00 -9.58
C ASP A 84 3.14 14.70 -8.37
N PRO A 85 4.05 15.66 -8.59
CA PRO A 85 4.75 16.34 -7.50
C PRO A 85 3.86 17.25 -6.66
N SER A 86 2.61 17.47 -7.05
CA SER A 86 1.64 18.26 -6.27
C SER A 86 0.88 17.42 -5.23
N VAL A 87 0.96 16.08 -5.32
CA VAL A 87 0.40 15.18 -4.32
C VAL A 87 1.29 15.20 -3.08
N VAL A 88 0.67 15.37 -1.92
CA VAL A 88 1.34 15.37 -0.63
C VAL A 88 1.10 14.06 0.11
N HIS A 89 2.01 13.72 1.02
CA HIS A 89 1.91 12.58 1.92
C HIS A 89 1.52 13.03 3.34
N PRO A 90 1.07 12.13 4.23
CA PRO A 90 0.67 12.51 5.60
C PRO A 90 1.76 13.29 6.36
N GLU A 91 3.03 12.92 6.19
CA GLU A 91 4.19 13.59 6.79
C GLU A 91 4.37 15.05 6.33
N ASP A 92 3.86 15.41 5.14
CA ASP A 92 3.96 16.76 4.57
C ASP A 92 2.90 17.72 5.14
N LEU A 93 1.94 17.22 5.93
CA LEU A 93 0.86 18.04 6.50
C LEU A 93 1.30 18.82 7.74
N GLY A 94 2.49 18.56 8.28
CA GLY A 94 3.05 19.27 9.44
C GLY A 94 2.31 19.00 10.76
N VAL A 95 1.47 17.98 10.79
CA VAL A 95 0.77 17.48 11.97
C VAL A 95 1.05 15.99 12.11
N ASP A 96 1.18 15.51 13.33
CA ASP A 96 1.38 14.08 13.59
C ASP A 96 0.06 13.33 13.37
N ILE A 97 0.06 12.44 12.38
CA ILE A 97 -1.11 11.63 12.00
C ILE A 97 -0.72 10.18 12.26
N PRO A 98 -1.22 9.56 13.34
CA PRO A 98 -0.93 8.17 13.60
C PRO A 98 -1.52 7.31 12.48
N ALA A 99 -0.68 6.44 11.93
CA ALA A 99 -1.08 5.48 10.93
C ALA A 99 -0.51 4.10 11.27
N THR A 100 -1.19 3.06 10.80
CA THR A 100 -0.78 1.67 11.02
C THR A 100 0.34 1.31 10.06
N SER A 101 1.43 0.78 10.59
CA SER A 101 2.50 0.22 9.76
C SER A 101 2.04 -1.06 9.06
N VAL A 102 2.68 -1.42 7.96
CA VAL A 102 2.42 -2.68 7.25
C VAL A 102 2.65 -3.87 8.18
N GLU A 103 3.67 -3.83 9.04
CA GLU A 103 3.96 -4.91 9.99
C GLU A 103 2.87 -5.05 11.06
N GLU A 104 2.39 -3.95 11.64
CA GLU A 104 1.29 -3.97 12.61
C GLU A 104 0.00 -4.49 11.98
N TYR A 105 -0.31 -4.03 10.77
CA TYR A 105 -1.47 -4.51 10.01
C TYR A 105 -1.39 -6.02 9.77
N ILE A 106 -0.24 -6.52 9.32
CA ILE A 106 -0.07 -7.95 9.08
C ILE A 106 -0.25 -8.78 10.36
N LYS A 107 0.20 -8.27 11.51
CA LYS A 107 0.05 -8.97 12.80
C LYS A 107 -1.38 -8.95 13.34
N SER A 108 -2.17 -7.93 13.02
CA SER A 108 -3.54 -7.81 13.54
C SER A 108 -4.57 -8.62 12.73
N GLU A 109 -4.26 -8.96 11.48
CA GLU A 109 -5.15 -9.68 10.58
C GLU A 109 -5.19 -11.20 10.82
N ASN A 110 -6.35 -11.81 10.54
CA ASN A 110 -6.53 -13.26 10.60
C ASN A 110 -6.31 -13.91 9.22
N TRP A 111 -5.17 -14.57 9.06
CA TRP A 111 -4.75 -15.20 7.79
C TRP A 111 -5.22 -16.65 7.61
N SER A 112 -6.03 -17.20 8.52
CA SER A 112 -6.42 -18.62 8.50
C SER A 112 -7.09 -19.09 7.19
N ALA A 113 -7.71 -18.19 6.43
CA ALA A 113 -8.32 -18.54 5.14
C ALA A 113 -7.32 -18.89 4.04
N ILE A 114 -6.07 -18.46 4.16
CA ILE A 114 -5.01 -18.66 3.14
C ILE A 114 -3.85 -19.52 3.64
N LEU A 115 -3.77 -19.76 4.94
CA LEU A 115 -2.88 -20.74 5.56
C LEU A 115 -3.50 -22.13 5.40
N LYS A 116 -2.85 -23.01 4.63
CA LYS A 116 -3.22 -24.43 4.49
C LYS A 116 -2.22 -25.32 5.22
#